data_AF-A0AAV7EFM7-F1
#
_entry.id   AF-A0AAV7EFM7-F1
#
_cell.length_a   1.000
_cell.length_b   1.000
_cell.length_c   1.000
_cell.angle_alpha   90.00
_cell.angle_beta   90.00
_cell.angle_gamma   90.00
#
_symmetry.space_group_name_H-M   'P 1'
#
loop_
_entity.id
_entity.type
_entity.pdbx_description
1 polymer ?
#
loop_
_entity_poly.entity_id
_entity_poly.type
_entity_poly.pdbx_seq_one_letter_code
_entity_poly.pdbx_strand_id
1 'polypeptide(L)'
;MAFLLSKTSSFSRLQSRKAKVEDAFSVPRRGFHIELGAREKALLAEDPALKKFKSYKKGVWRVKRVGDFLTIVVVAGCCYEIYVRTVMKKEAVEAAKANSKQA
;
A
#
# COMPACT_ATOMS: atom_id res chain seq x y z
N MET A 1 -5.15 -46.09 10.10
CA MET A 1 -3.95 -46.68 9.49
C MET A 1 -3.39 -45.71 8.46
N ALA A 2 -2.07 -45.52 8.50
CA ALA A 2 -1.18 -44.89 7.50
C ALA A 2 -1.26 -43.36 7.26
N PHE A 3 -0.19 -42.70 7.72
CA PHE A 3 0.48 -41.60 7.03
C PHE A 3 0.83 -42.01 5.59
N LEU A 4 0.59 -41.15 4.61
CA LEU A 4 1.40 -41.12 3.37
C LEU A 4 1.59 -39.67 2.91
N LEU A 5 2.79 -39.17 3.20
CA LEU A 5 3.43 -38.04 2.57
C LEU A 5 3.88 -38.46 1.16
N SER A 6 3.39 -37.81 0.12
CA SER A 6 3.99 -37.91 -1.22
C SER A 6 3.97 -36.55 -1.93
N LYS A 7 5.07 -35.83 -1.71
CA LYS A 7 5.56 -34.70 -2.49
C LYS A 7 5.99 -35.18 -3.88
N THR A 8 5.26 -34.82 -4.93
CA THR A 8 5.76 -34.76 -6.33
C THR A 8 5.02 -33.63 -7.06
N SER A 9 5.75 -32.56 -7.38
CA SER A 9 6.20 -32.22 -8.74
C SER A 9 5.23 -31.33 -9.52
N SER A 10 5.66 -30.07 -9.63
CA SER A 10 5.76 -29.38 -10.93
C SER A 10 4.45 -28.87 -11.53
N PHE A 11 4.15 -27.60 -11.23
CA PHE A 11 4.06 -26.53 -12.24
C PHE A 11 3.96 -27.05 -13.69
N SER A 12 2.77 -27.53 -14.09
CA SER A 12 2.56 -28.13 -15.41
C SER A 12 1.13 -27.92 -15.90
N ARG A 13 0.64 -26.68 -15.79
CA ARG A 13 -0.45 -26.23 -16.67
C ARG A 13 -0.44 -24.74 -16.94
N LEU A 14 0.76 -24.20 -17.15
CA LEU A 14 0.94 -23.17 -18.20
C LEU A 14 0.76 -23.85 -19.55
N GLN A 15 -0.47 -24.30 -19.84
CA GLN A 15 -0.81 -24.77 -21.16
C GLN A 15 -1.28 -23.54 -21.93
N SER A 16 -0.31 -22.88 -22.55
CA SER A 16 -0.53 -21.86 -23.55
C SER A 16 -1.36 -22.45 -24.69
N ARG A 17 -2.69 -22.36 -24.61
CA ARG A 17 -3.54 -22.47 -25.80
C ARG A 17 -3.54 -21.11 -26.49
N LYS A 18 -2.56 -20.91 -27.38
CA LYS A 18 -2.77 -20.03 -28.54
C LYS A 18 -3.88 -20.69 -29.38
N ALA A 19 -5.12 -20.28 -29.17
CA ALA A 19 -6.18 -20.45 -30.14
C ALA A 19 -6.48 -19.05 -30.68
N LYS A 20 -5.94 -18.80 -31.87
CA LYS A 20 -6.27 -17.65 -32.70
C LYS A 20 -7.72 -17.84 -33.11
N VAL A 21 -8.57 -16.87 -32.74
CA VAL A 21 -9.67 -16.34 -33.55
C VAL A 21 -10.75 -17.36 -33.94
N GLU A 22 -11.91 -17.25 -33.32
CA GLU A 22 -13.17 -16.83 -33.97
C GLU A 22 -14.30 -17.00 -32.95
N ASP A 23 -15.15 -15.96 -32.88
CA ASP A 23 -16.52 -15.94 -32.38
C ASP A 23 -17.05 -17.13 -31.56
N ALA A 24 -16.77 -17.11 -30.26
CA ALA A 24 -17.64 -17.76 -29.30
C ALA A 24 -17.95 -16.75 -28.21
N PHE A 25 -18.99 -15.95 -28.47
CA PHE A 25 -19.94 -15.39 -27.50
C PHE A 25 -19.53 -15.67 -26.06
N SER A 26 -18.64 -14.84 -25.51
CA SER A 26 -18.32 -14.86 -24.09
C SER A 26 -19.48 -14.23 -23.36
N VAL A 27 -20.53 -15.04 -23.21
CA VAL A 27 -21.73 -14.77 -22.43
C VAL A 27 -21.30 -14.20 -21.06
N PRO A 28 -21.62 -12.94 -20.74
CA PRO A 28 -21.36 -12.41 -19.42
C PRO A 28 -22.30 -13.11 -18.44
N ARG A 29 -21.76 -14.01 -17.62
CA ARG A 29 -22.47 -14.54 -16.45
C ARG A 29 -22.57 -13.43 -15.40
N ARG A 30 -23.52 -12.51 -15.59
CA ARG A 30 -23.89 -11.41 -14.67
C ARG A 30 -22.75 -10.46 -14.31
N GLY A 31 -22.04 -9.97 -15.32
CA GLY A 31 -21.41 -8.65 -15.24
C GLY A 31 -22.24 -7.70 -16.09
N PHE A 32 -22.92 -6.74 -15.47
CA PHE A 32 -23.65 -5.71 -16.21
C PHE A 32 -22.66 -4.78 -16.90
N HIS A 33 -22.16 -5.19 -18.06
CA HIS A 33 -21.58 -4.26 -19.04
C HIS A 33 -22.73 -3.74 -19.91
N ILE A 34 -23.63 -2.99 -19.26
CA ILE A 34 -24.65 -2.21 -19.94
C ILE A 34 -24.02 -0.84 -20.15
N GLU A 35 -23.79 -0.48 -21.41
CA GLU A 35 -23.48 0.90 -21.78
C GLU A 35 -24.64 1.77 -21.32
N LEU A 36 -24.43 2.47 -20.20
CA LEU A 36 -25.47 3.26 -19.56
C LEU A 36 -25.99 4.30 -20.55
N GLY A 37 -27.29 4.25 -20.84
CA GLY A 37 -27.94 5.20 -21.74
C GLY A 37 -27.85 6.63 -21.20
N ALA A 38 -28.12 7.64 -22.04
CA ALA A 38 -28.05 9.05 -21.62
C ALA A 38 -28.86 9.34 -20.33
N ARG A 39 -30.00 8.67 -20.17
CA ARG A 39 -30.85 8.74 -18.99
C ARG A 39 -30.23 8.08 -17.74
N GLU A 40 -29.55 6.96 -17.90
CA GLU A 40 -28.94 6.22 -16.79
C GLU A 40 -27.65 6.90 -16.32
N LYS A 41 -26.90 7.52 -17.24
CA LYS A 41 -25.79 8.43 -16.93
C LYS A 41 -26.26 9.67 -16.17
N ALA A 42 -27.45 10.20 -16.47
CA ALA A 42 -28.04 11.31 -15.73
C ALA A 42 -28.45 10.93 -14.30
N LEU A 43 -28.86 9.66 -14.08
CA LEU A 43 -29.18 9.15 -12.74
C LEU A 43 -27.93 8.83 -11.90
N LEU A 44 -26.81 8.51 -12.55
CA LEU A 44 -25.51 8.31 -11.90
C LEU A 44 -24.72 9.60 -11.69
N ALA A 45 -25.12 10.69 -12.36
CA ALA A 45 -24.52 12.00 -12.14
C ALA A 45 -24.72 12.44 -10.69
N GLU A 46 -23.69 13.01 -10.07
CA GLU A 46 -23.80 13.47 -8.68
C GLU A 46 -24.87 14.56 -8.58
N ASP A 47 -25.93 14.29 -7.82
CA ASP A 47 -27.00 15.24 -7.56
C ASP A 47 -26.45 16.44 -6.76
N PRO A 48 -26.64 17.70 -7.25
CA PRO A 48 -26.21 18.90 -6.54
C PRO A 48 -26.82 19.02 -5.12
N ALA A 49 -27.99 18.43 -4.86
CA ALA A 49 -28.58 18.38 -3.53
C ALA A 49 -27.78 17.49 -2.56
N LEU A 50 -27.26 16.37 -3.05
CA LEU A 50 -26.47 15.42 -2.24
C LEU A 50 -25.02 15.89 -2.03
N LYS A 51 -24.51 16.79 -2.88
CA LYS A 51 -23.14 17.33 -2.79
C LYS A 51 -22.85 18.04 -1.45
N LYS A 52 -23.87 18.68 -0.87
CA LYS A 52 -23.76 19.37 0.44
C LYS A 52 -23.68 18.38 1.61
N PHE A 53 -24.33 17.22 1.49
CA PHE A 53 -24.33 16.17 2.51
C PHE A 53 -23.17 15.18 2.33
N LYS A 54 -22.60 15.07 1.12
CA LYS A 54 -21.38 14.31 0.80
C LYS A 54 -20.10 15.02 1.22
N SER A 55 -20.15 15.78 2.32
CA SER A 55 -19.15 16.76 2.74
C SER A 55 -17.95 16.15 3.50
N TYR A 56 -18.12 14.99 4.14
CA TYR A 56 -17.15 14.59 5.15
C TYR A 56 -15.89 13.85 4.63
N LYS A 57 -15.87 13.29 3.41
CA LYS A 57 -14.72 12.47 2.97
C LYS A 57 -13.43 13.25 2.75
N LYS A 58 -13.49 14.46 2.17
CA LYS A 58 -12.27 15.23 1.81
C LYS A 58 -11.64 15.92 3.03
N GLY A 59 -12.46 16.41 3.95
CA GLY A 59 -12.01 17.06 5.19
C GLY A 59 -11.27 16.06 6.10
N VAL A 60 -11.89 14.91 6.35
CA VAL A 60 -11.29 13.84 7.18
C VAL A 60 -10.00 13.32 6.59
N TRP A 61 -9.94 13.15 5.26
CA TRP A 61 -8.72 12.69 4.62
C TRP A 61 -7.57 13.70 4.76
N ARG A 62 -7.88 15.00 4.74
CA ARG A 62 -6.90 16.05 4.98
C ARG A 62 -6.43 16.06 6.44
N VAL A 63 -7.35 15.97 7.40
CA VAL A 63 -7.03 15.90 8.83
C VAL A 63 -6.18 14.67 9.16
N LYS A 64 -6.52 13.51 8.59
CA LYS A 64 -5.72 12.28 8.74
C LYS A 64 -4.28 12.49 8.24
N ARG A 65 -4.11 13.08 7.04
CA ARG A 65 -2.77 13.33 6.51
C ARG A 65 -1.95 14.30 7.37
N VAL A 66 -2.58 15.34 7.93
CA VAL A 66 -1.87 16.25 8.85
C VAL A 66 -1.38 15.51 10.10
N GLY A 67 -2.21 14.62 10.65
CA GLY A 67 -1.81 13.75 11.77
C GLY A 67 -0.64 12.83 11.41
N ASP A 68 -0.70 12.18 10.25
CA ASP A 68 0.37 11.28 9.77
C ASP A 68 1.68 12.03 9.50
N PHE A 69 1.64 13.25 8.96
CA PHE A 69 2.85 14.06 8.78
C PHE A 69 3.46 14.48 10.13
N LEU A 70 2.63 14.86 11.09
CA LEU A 70 3.11 15.27 12.41
C LEU A 70 3.82 14.11 13.12
N THR A 71 3.28 12.88 13.04
CA THR A 71 3.92 11.71 13.65
C THR A 71 5.27 11.40 12.99
N ILE A 72 5.36 11.47 11.66
CA ILE A 72 6.63 11.27 10.94
C ILE A 72 7.68 12.29 11.37
N VAL A 73 7.32 13.58 11.47
CA VAL A 73 8.24 14.64 11.88
C VAL A 73 8.75 14.40 13.31
N VAL A 74 7.88 14.04 14.25
CA VAL A 74 8.26 13.75 15.64
C VAL A 74 9.19 12.53 15.71
N VAL A 75 8.88 11.45 14.98
CA VAL A 75 9.74 10.26 14.93
C VAL A 75 11.10 10.60 14.31
N ALA A 76 11.14 11.37 13.23
CA ALA A 76 12.39 11.79 12.59
C ALA A 76 13.25 12.64 13.52
N GLY A 77 12.66 13.61 14.24
CA GLY A 77 13.37 14.42 15.24
C GLY A 77 13.92 13.59 16.40
N CYS A 78 13.14 12.63 16.90
CA CYS A 78 13.59 11.73 17.96
C CYS A 78 14.73 10.81 17.50
N CYS A 79 14.63 10.26 16.28
CA CYS A 79 15.69 9.46 15.69
C CYS A 79 16.99 10.27 15.48
N TYR A 80 16.87 11.57 15.15
CA TYR A 80 18.02 12.47 14.99
C TYR A 80 18.72 12.74 16.34
N GLU A 81 17.97 13.00 17.40
CA GLU A 81 18.49 13.17 18.77
C GLU A 81 19.32 11.97 19.23
N ILE A 82 18.81 10.75 18.98
CA ILE A 82 19.51 9.51 19.32
C ILE A 82 20.77 9.36 18.46
N TYR A 83 20.69 9.66 17.16
CA TYR A 83 21.85 9.61 16.27
C TYR A 83 22.97 10.54 16.74
N VAL A 84 22.67 11.81 17.02
CA VAL A 84 23.68 12.77 17.48
C VAL A 84 24.27 12.34 18.82
N ARG A 85 23.44 11.95 19.80
CA ARG A 85 23.95 11.46 21.10
C ARG A 85 24.83 10.23 20.97
N THR A 86 24.54 9.32 20.04
CA THR A 86 25.36 8.12 19.85
C THR A 86 26.67 8.42 19.13
N VAL A 87 26.70 9.34 18.17
CA VAL A 87 27.94 9.82 17.53
C VAL A 87 28.84 10.52 18.56
N MET A 88 28.31 11.47 19.33
CA MET A 88 29.09 12.19 20.34
C MET A 88 29.62 11.26 21.45
N LYS A 89 28.83 10.24 21.84
CA LYS A 89 29.30 9.21 22.77
C LYS A 89 30.42 8.35 22.20
N LYS A 90 30.37 8.01 20.90
CA LYS A 90 31.46 7.28 20.24
C LYS A 90 32.74 8.09 20.22
N GLU A 91 32.66 9.38 19.89
CA GLU A 91 33.82 10.27 19.87
C GLU A 91 34.47 10.39 21.25
N ALA A 92 33.67 10.52 22.32
CA ALA A 92 34.18 10.55 23.69
C ALA A 92 34.86 9.23 24.11
N VAL A 93 34.32 8.07 23.67
CA VAL A 93 34.91 6.76 23.94
C VAL A 93 36.23 6.58 23.17
N GLU A 94 36.30 7.01 21.92
CA GLU A 94 37.53 6.94 21.13
C GLU A 94 38.62 7.89 21.67
N ALA A 95 38.25 9.10 22.13
CA ALA A 95 39.16 10.00 22.82
C ALA A 95 39.70 9.41 24.13
N ALA A 96 38.85 8.76 24.93
CA ALA A 96 39.27 8.08 26.16
C ALA A 96 40.23 6.91 25.87
N LYS A 97 39.97 6.12 24.82
CA LYS A 97 40.87 5.04 24.37
C LYS A 97 42.21 5.54 23.84
N ALA A 98 42.23 6.70 23.18
CA ALA A 98 43.47 7.32 22.71
C ALA A 98 44.34 7.77 23.90
N ASN A 99 43.74 8.41 24.90
CA ASN A 99 44.43 8.82 26.11
C ASN A 99 44.95 7.64 26.93
N SER A 100 44.21 6.53 27.01
CA SER A 100 44.66 5.31 27.70
C SER A 100 45.78 4.54 26.96
N LYS A 101 46.03 4.85 25.69
CA LYS A 101 47.14 4.26 24.91
C LYS A 101 48.43 5.09 24.98
N GLN A 102 48.33 6.34 25.43
CA GLN A 102 49.46 7.28 25.60
C GLN A 102 50.00 7.31 27.03
N ALA A 103 49.25 6.76 28.00
CA ALA A 103 49.70 6.48 29.36
C ALA A 103 50.25 5.05 29.46
#